data_AF-A0A968L9Q2-F1
#
_entry.id   AF-A0A968L9Q2-F1
#
_cell.length_a   1.000
_cell.length_b   1.000
_cell.length_c   1.000
_cell.angle_alpha   90.00
_cell.angle_beta   90.00
_cell.angle_gamma   90.00
#
_symmetry.space_group_name_H-M   'P 1'
#
loop_
_entity.id
_entity.type
_entity.pdbx_description
1 polymer ?
#
loop_
_entity_poly.entity_id
_entity_poly.type
_entity_poly.pdbx_seq_one_letter_code
_entity_poly.pdbx_strand_id
1 'polypeptide(L)'
;MFPILEAGPSVETASLPAFVVARDGLYLRKRSLLGLSQTKVGRVAHLPEGKEFVDYALPKVPADLMARAVGFFRAVYRLHKAEAAVLLTWRDGSFDLAVPDQKVSSVSVKFDVSDGELPSGSRLVGTIHSHGGFGAYASSTDEDDEAELDGLHVVVGDFDRRRLGYSAAIVVDGIRFHLKTGQLIERPRRLVEPPADWLRKVKLAPPPRRSKGKPSISEYVARGFKPSDEISKPSRRELEDALDRAGKMATALGYRMSYWLVPVNPPLLPEGSDDG
;
A
#
# COMPACT_ATOMS: atom_id res chain seq x y z
N MET A 1 -11.94 30.05 -21.05
CA MET A 1 -11.08 29.06 -20.38
C MET A 1 -9.97 29.82 -19.67
N PHE A 2 -9.68 29.54 -18.40
CA PHE A 2 -8.59 30.22 -17.69
C PHE A 2 -7.24 29.65 -18.15
N PRO A 3 -6.19 30.48 -18.34
CA PRO A 3 -4.87 29.98 -18.70
C PRO A 3 -4.33 29.01 -17.65
N ILE A 4 -3.61 27.98 -18.10
CA ILE A 4 -2.80 27.10 -17.25
C ILE A 4 -1.35 27.35 -17.61
N LEU A 5 -0.54 27.75 -16.63
CA LEU A 5 0.81 28.26 -16.85
C LEU A 5 1.79 27.54 -15.93
N GLU A 6 2.99 27.27 -16.40
CA GLU A 6 4.11 26.90 -15.53
C GLU A 6 4.50 28.09 -14.64
N ALA A 7 4.87 27.83 -13.39
CA ALA A 7 5.39 28.83 -12.49
C ALA A 7 6.68 29.45 -13.04
N GLY A 8 6.67 30.75 -13.29
CA GLY A 8 7.82 31.47 -13.82
C GLY A 8 7.46 32.87 -14.32
N PRO A 9 8.38 33.53 -15.06
CA PRO A 9 8.20 34.89 -15.54
C PRO A 9 6.96 35.10 -16.43
N SER A 10 6.54 34.06 -17.16
CA SER A 10 5.34 34.07 -18.02
C SER A 10 4.03 34.36 -17.27
N VAL A 11 4.02 34.16 -15.95
CA VAL A 11 2.84 34.38 -15.09
C VAL A 11 2.55 35.87 -14.89
N GLU A 12 3.55 36.75 -15.06
CA GLU A 12 3.38 38.19 -14.84
C GLU A 12 2.57 38.87 -15.94
N THR A 13 2.70 38.39 -17.17
CA THR A 13 2.02 38.94 -18.36
C THR A 13 0.72 38.21 -18.69
N ALA A 14 0.32 37.24 -17.88
CA ALA A 14 -0.84 36.40 -18.16
C ALA A 14 -2.18 37.11 -17.91
N SER A 15 -3.18 36.76 -18.72
CA SER A 15 -4.57 37.14 -18.46
C SER A 15 -5.08 36.47 -17.18
N LEU A 16 -5.89 37.21 -16.42
CA LEU A 16 -6.41 36.76 -15.13
C LEU A 16 -7.93 36.50 -15.19
N PRO A 17 -8.44 35.55 -14.37
CA PRO A 17 -7.68 34.65 -13.50
C PRO A 17 -7.02 33.51 -14.27
N ALA A 18 -5.95 32.95 -13.70
CA ALA A 18 -5.14 31.88 -14.28
C ALA A 18 -4.77 30.82 -13.23
N PHE A 19 -4.55 29.59 -13.69
CA PHE A 19 -3.94 28.54 -12.90
C PHE A 19 -2.43 28.50 -13.14
N VAL A 20 -1.67 28.36 -12.06
CA VAL A 20 -0.21 28.28 -12.09
C VAL A 20 0.22 26.93 -11.52
N VAL A 21 0.93 26.15 -12.34
CA VAL A 21 1.51 24.85 -11.99
C VAL A 21 2.92 25.08 -11.46
N ALA A 22 3.14 24.79 -10.19
CA ALA A 22 4.43 24.89 -9.52
C ALA A 22 4.90 23.51 -9.04
N ARG A 23 6.19 23.39 -8.68
CA ARG A 23 6.78 22.14 -8.16
C ARG A 23 5.97 21.54 -7.02
N ASP A 24 5.40 22.37 -6.16
CA ASP A 24 4.69 21.93 -4.96
C ASP A 24 3.16 21.87 -5.16
N GLY A 25 2.64 22.19 -6.34
CA GLY A 25 1.22 22.00 -6.67
C GLY A 25 0.61 23.09 -7.53
N LEU A 26 -0.71 23.14 -7.52
CA LEU A 26 -1.52 24.05 -8.35
C LEU A 26 -1.95 25.29 -7.56
N TYR A 27 -1.91 26.45 -8.20
CA TYR A 27 -2.27 27.75 -7.62
C TYR A 27 -3.30 28.46 -8.48
N LEU A 28 -4.21 29.21 -7.86
CA LEU A 28 -5.11 30.14 -8.53
C LEU A 28 -4.58 31.56 -8.38
N ARG A 29 -4.22 32.19 -9.51
CA ARG A 29 -3.84 33.59 -9.60
C ARG A 29 -5.01 34.43 -10.07
N LYS A 30 -5.41 35.45 -9.30
CA LYS A 30 -6.55 36.31 -9.64
C LYS A 30 -6.38 37.72 -9.11
N ARG A 31 -7.00 38.69 -9.79
CA ARG A 31 -7.15 40.06 -9.32
C ARG A 31 -8.56 40.26 -8.77
N SER A 32 -8.65 40.79 -7.55
CA SER A 32 -9.90 41.22 -6.92
C SER A 32 -9.77 42.68 -6.46
N LEU A 33 -10.81 43.20 -5.80
CA LEU A 33 -10.75 44.51 -5.14
C LEU A 33 -9.65 44.58 -4.05
N LEU A 34 -9.22 43.43 -3.52
CA LEU A 34 -8.13 43.34 -2.53
C LEU A 34 -6.74 43.32 -3.18
N GLY A 35 -6.66 43.29 -4.52
CA GLY A 35 -5.42 43.25 -5.28
C GLY A 35 -5.17 41.92 -5.97
N LEU A 36 -3.90 41.68 -6.32
CA LEU A 36 -3.44 40.47 -6.98
C LEU A 36 -3.12 39.40 -5.93
N SER A 37 -3.65 38.21 -6.11
CA SER A 37 -3.41 37.06 -5.24
C SER A 37 -2.98 35.86 -6.06
N GLN A 38 -2.17 34.99 -5.46
CA GLN A 38 -1.83 33.66 -5.95
C GLN A 38 -1.80 32.70 -4.77
N THR A 39 -2.76 31.78 -4.72
CA THR A 39 -2.95 30.88 -3.57
C THR A 39 -3.07 29.44 -4.03
N LYS A 40 -2.50 28.51 -3.25
CA LYS A 40 -2.57 27.07 -3.53
C LYS A 40 -4.01 26.60 -3.55
N VAL A 41 -4.37 25.74 -4.50
CA VAL A 41 -5.70 25.16 -4.62
C VAL A 41 -5.62 23.65 -4.59
N GLY A 42 -6.53 23.01 -3.85
CA GLY A 42 -6.62 21.55 -3.79
C GLY A 42 -7.36 20.93 -4.98
N ARG A 43 -8.22 21.70 -5.66
CA ARG A 43 -8.99 21.25 -6.83
C ARG A 43 -9.45 22.41 -7.70
N VAL A 44 -9.76 22.13 -8.97
CA VAL A 44 -10.34 23.09 -9.92
C VAL A 44 -11.86 22.85 -10.02
N ALA A 45 -12.63 23.49 -9.14
CA ALA A 45 -14.04 23.14 -8.89
C ALA A 45 -15.02 23.30 -10.07
N HIS A 46 -14.64 23.99 -11.15
CA HIS A 46 -15.51 24.22 -12.32
C HIS A 46 -15.19 23.29 -13.49
N LEU A 47 -14.16 22.45 -13.37
CA LEU A 47 -13.86 21.43 -14.36
C LEU A 47 -14.55 20.11 -13.96
N PRO A 48 -14.92 19.27 -14.95
CA PRO A 48 -15.41 17.93 -14.66
C PRO A 48 -14.33 17.11 -13.95
N GLU A 49 -14.77 16.11 -13.20
CA GLU A 49 -13.85 15.14 -12.60
C GLU A 49 -13.09 14.38 -13.69
N GLY A 50 -11.77 14.30 -13.53
CA GLY A 50 -10.95 13.38 -14.32
C GLY A 50 -11.15 11.96 -13.82
N LYS A 51 -11.07 10.99 -14.72
CA LYS A 51 -11.08 9.57 -14.37
C LYS A 51 -9.66 9.01 -14.53
N GLU A 52 -9.10 8.50 -13.45
CA GLU A 52 -7.88 7.69 -13.49
C GLU A 52 -8.17 6.40 -14.26
N PHE A 53 -7.30 6.06 -15.22
CA PHE A 53 -7.38 4.82 -15.97
C PHE A 53 -6.00 4.35 -16.39
N VAL A 54 -5.87 3.04 -16.60
CA VAL A 54 -4.71 2.43 -17.23
C VAL A 54 -5.17 1.67 -18.47
N ASP A 55 -4.50 1.90 -19.59
CA ASP A 55 -4.63 1.08 -20.79
C ASP A 55 -3.43 0.14 -20.87
N TYR A 56 -3.63 -1.10 -20.43
CA TYR A 56 -2.54 -2.07 -20.31
C TYR A 56 -2.05 -2.51 -21.70
N ALA A 57 -0.83 -2.11 -22.03
CA ALA A 57 -0.27 -2.30 -23.37
C ALA A 57 0.51 -3.61 -23.57
N LEU A 58 0.85 -4.32 -22.48
CA LEU A 58 1.59 -5.57 -22.57
C LEU A 58 0.65 -6.77 -22.80
N PRO A 59 1.13 -7.87 -23.40
CA PRO A 59 0.35 -9.10 -23.43
C PRO A 59 0.14 -9.66 -22.02
N LYS A 60 -0.71 -10.67 -21.90
CA LYS A 60 -0.81 -11.43 -20.63
C LYS A 60 0.53 -12.09 -20.33
N VAL A 61 0.87 -12.21 -19.04
CA VAL A 61 1.99 -13.04 -18.61
C VAL A 61 1.70 -14.49 -19.02
N PRO A 62 2.56 -15.08 -19.87
CA PRO A 62 2.36 -16.43 -20.41
C PRO A 62 2.27 -17.52 -19.34
N ALA A 63 1.51 -18.57 -19.65
CA ALA A 63 1.29 -19.67 -18.72
C ALA A 63 2.56 -20.43 -18.33
N ASP A 64 3.57 -20.49 -19.21
CA ASP A 64 4.86 -21.15 -18.93
C ASP A 64 5.71 -20.35 -17.94
N LEU A 65 5.70 -19.02 -18.01
CA LEU A 65 6.35 -18.14 -17.05
C LEU A 65 5.66 -18.25 -15.69
N MET A 66 4.33 -18.20 -15.67
CA MET A 66 3.57 -18.43 -14.45
C MET A 66 3.85 -19.83 -13.87
N ALA A 67 3.99 -20.86 -14.71
CA ALA A 67 4.33 -22.21 -14.25
C ALA A 67 5.69 -22.29 -13.55
N ARG A 68 6.69 -21.56 -14.05
CA ARG A 68 8.03 -21.44 -13.45
C ARG A 68 7.99 -20.66 -12.14
N ALA A 69 7.39 -19.48 -12.12
CA ALA A 69 7.26 -18.67 -10.90
C ALA A 69 6.51 -19.42 -9.78
N VAL A 70 5.34 -19.98 -10.10
CA VAL A 70 4.50 -20.69 -9.12
C VAL A 70 5.14 -22.00 -8.68
N GLY A 71 5.86 -22.69 -9.56
CA GLY A 71 6.63 -23.88 -9.20
C GLY A 71 7.77 -23.57 -8.24
N PHE A 72 8.49 -22.46 -8.46
CA PHE A 72 9.47 -21.93 -7.51
C PHE A 72 8.87 -21.64 -6.14
N PHE A 73 7.76 -20.90 -6.09
CA PHE A 73 7.06 -20.59 -4.84
C PHE A 73 6.63 -21.86 -4.10
N ARG A 74 6.12 -22.86 -4.82
CA ARG A 74 5.74 -24.15 -4.23
C ARG A 74 6.94 -24.86 -3.62
N ALA A 75 8.09 -24.83 -4.28
CA ALA A 75 9.31 -25.45 -3.77
C ALA A 75 9.80 -24.74 -2.50
N VAL A 76 9.85 -23.40 -2.49
CA VAL A 76 10.20 -22.61 -1.31
C VAL A 76 9.22 -22.88 -0.17
N TYR A 77 7.91 -22.88 -0.45
CA TYR A 77 6.89 -23.16 0.56
C TYR A 77 7.02 -24.56 1.16
N ARG A 78 7.34 -25.57 0.35
CA ARG A 78 7.60 -26.94 0.83
C ARG A 78 8.83 -27.04 1.72
N LEU A 79 9.90 -26.32 1.38
CA LEU A 79 11.18 -26.37 2.11
C LEU A 79 11.14 -25.55 3.40
N HIS A 80 10.45 -24.41 3.38
CA HIS A 80 10.62 -23.36 4.39
C HIS A 80 9.31 -22.85 5.00
N LYS A 81 8.15 -23.22 4.46
CA LYS A 81 6.86 -22.62 4.83
C LYS A 81 6.89 -21.09 4.78
N ALA A 82 7.61 -20.57 3.80
CA ALA A 82 7.90 -19.16 3.62
C ALA A 82 7.34 -18.64 2.30
N GLU A 83 7.22 -17.32 2.22
CA GLU A 83 6.97 -16.57 1.00
C GLU A 83 8.21 -16.54 0.10
N ALA A 84 8.04 -16.09 -1.14
CA ALA A 84 9.10 -15.88 -2.11
C ALA A 84 8.62 -14.91 -3.19
N ALA A 85 9.57 -14.25 -3.86
CA ALA A 85 9.30 -13.30 -4.93
C ALA A 85 10.18 -13.55 -6.16
N VAL A 86 9.66 -13.16 -7.32
CA VAL A 86 10.38 -13.03 -8.58
C VAL A 86 10.07 -11.68 -9.21
N LEU A 87 11.04 -11.16 -9.96
CA LEU A 87 10.90 -9.94 -10.76
C LEU A 87 10.39 -10.31 -12.16
N LEU A 88 9.40 -9.57 -12.65
CA LEU A 88 8.90 -9.70 -14.00
C LEU A 88 9.62 -8.70 -14.90
N THR A 89 10.34 -9.20 -15.89
CA THR A 89 11.16 -8.40 -16.79
C THR A 89 10.62 -8.43 -18.21
N TRP A 90 10.95 -7.41 -18.99
CA TRP A 90 10.55 -7.27 -20.40
C TRP A 90 11.75 -6.99 -21.29
N ARG A 91 11.90 -7.77 -22.36
CA ARG A 91 12.93 -7.59 -23.39
C ARG A 91 12.40 -8.09 -24.74
N ASP A 92 12.64 -7.32 -25.80
CA ASP A 92 12.37 -7.70 -27.19
C ASP A 92 10.96 -8.26 -27.44
N GLY A 93 9.94 -7.66 -26.81
CA GLY A 93 8.55 -8.08 -27.01
C GLY A 93 8.10 -9.27 -26.17
N SER A 94 8.91 -9.70 -25.19
CA SER A 94 8.65 -10.89 -24.37
C SER A 94 8.93 -10.66 -22.89
N PHE A 95 8.19 -11.39 -22.06
CA PHE A 95 8.43 -11.45 -20.62
C PHE A 95 9.53 -12.45 -20.28
N ASP A 96 10.24 -12.20 -19.18
CA ASP A 96 11.11 -13.18 -18.53
C ASP A 96 11.13 -12.97 -17.00
N LEU A 97 11.65 -13.94 -16.26
CA LEU A 97 11.73 -13.90 -14.79
C LEU A 97 13.17 -13.75 -14.31
N ALA A 98 13.38 -12.85 -13.36
CA ALA A 98 14.62 -12.79 -12.58
C ALA A 98 14.32 -13.08 -11.11
N VAL A 99 15.09 -13.99 -10.49
CA VAL A 99 14.99 -14.25 -9.05
C VAL A 99 16.05 -13.41 -8.34
N PRO A 100 15.65 -12.45 -7.49
CA PRO A 100 16.60 -11.69 -6.70
C PRO A 100 17.08 -12.52 -5.50
N ASP A 101 18.25 -12.15 -4.97
CA ASP A 101 18.61 -12.59 -3.62
C ASP A 101 17.56 -12.07 -2.63
N GLN A 102 17.03 -12.96 -1.79
CA GLN A 102 15.86 -12.65 -0.98
C GLN A 102 15.93 -13.26 0.41
N LYS A 103 15.42 -12.51 1.38
CA LYS A 103 15.24 -12.93 2.77
C LYS A 103 13.76 -13.21 3.02
N VAL A 104 13.42 -14.45 3.34
CA VAL A 104 12.03 -14.92 3.39
C VAL A 104 11.61 -15.36 4.79
N SER A 105 10.34 -15.14 5.11
CA SER A 105 9.67 -15.65 6.29
C SER A 105 8.28 -16.17 5.91
N SER A 106 7.52 -16.67 6.88
CA SER A 106 6.15 -17.15 6.64
C SER A 106 5.16 -16.06 6.21
N VAL A 107 5.50 -14.78 6.36
CA VAL A 107 4.59 -13.64 6.18
C VAL A 107 5.25 -12.43 5.49
N SER A 108 6.47 -12.60 4.97
CA SER A 108 7.14 -11.55 4.22
C SER A 108 8.30 -12.10 3.41
N VAL A 109 8.56 -11.45 2.29
CA VAL A 109 9.77 -11.58 1.48
C VAL A 109 10.40 -10.20 1.30
N LYS A 110 11.71 -10.10 1.54
CA LYS A 110 12.47 -8.88 1.32
C LYS A 110 13.58 -9.12 0.32
N PHE A 111 13.66 -8.28 -0.69
CA PHE A 111 14.72 -8.26 -1.69
C PHE A 111 15.00 -6.81 -2.07
N ASP A 112 16.20 -6.53 -2.55
CA ASP A 112 16.49 -5.27 -3.23
C ASP A 112 16.32 -5.50 -4.74
N VAL A 113 15.69 -4.55 -5.44
CA VAL A 113 15.58 -4.61 -6.90
C VAL A 113 16.96 -4.54 -7.55
N SER A 114 17.93 -3.87 -6.92
CA SER A 114 19.32 -3.82 -7.36
C SER A 114 20.11 -5.11 -7.09
N ASP A 115 19.66 -5.97 -6.17
CA ASP A 115 20.25 -7.29 -5.91
C ASP A 115 19.86 -8.33 -6.99
N GLY A 116 18.92 -7.98 -7.87
CA GLY A 116 18.64 -8.74 -9.08
C GLY A 116 19.60 -8.35 -10.20
N GLU A 117 20.42 -9.28 -10.69
CA GLU A 117 21.04 -9.14 -12.01
C GLU A 117 19.93 -9.12 -13.07
N LEU A 118 19.35 -7.94 -13.32
CA LEU A 118 18.46 -7.74 -14.45
C LEU A 118 19.28 -7.97 -15.71
N PRO A 119 18.95 -8.99 -16.55
CA PRO A 119 19.82 -9.30 -17.66
C PRO A 119 19.85 -8.13 -18.63
N SER A 120 21.04 -7.82 -19.17
CA SER A 120 21.27 -6.59 -19.92
C SER A 120 20.18 -6.31 -20.97
N GLY A 121 19.71 -5.06 -21.02
CA GLY A 121 18.66 -4.63 -21.94
C GLY A 121 17.22 -4.98 -21.53
N SER A 122 16.98 -5.69 -20.41
CA SER A 122 15.61 -5.80 -19.88
C SER A 122 15.19 -4.58 -19.08
N ARG A 123 13.88 -4.35 -19.08
CA ARG A 123 13.20 -3.44 -18.15
C ARG A 123 12.47 -4.25 -17.10
N LEU A 124 12.50 -3.81 -15.85
CA LEU A 124 11.59 -4.31 -14.83
C LEU A 124 10.19 -3.79 -15.17
N VAL A 125 9.18 -4.68 -15.14
CA VAL A 125 7.79 -4.35 -15.48
C VAL A 125 6.80 -4.87 -14.45
N GLY A 126 7.29 -5.28 -13.27
CA GLY A 126 6.45 -5.73 -12.17
C GLY A 126 7.10 -6.81 -11.31
N THR A 127 6.31 -7.33 -10.38
CA THR A 127 6.72 -8.38 -9.44
C THR A 127 5.67 -9.47 -9.33
N ILE A 128 6.12 -10.67 -8.97
CA ILE A 128 5.23 -11.75 -8.60
C ILE A 128 5.73 -12.29 -7.26
N HIS A 129 4.87 -12.39 -6.25
CA HIS A 129 5.22 -13.02 -4.98
C HIS A 129 4.17 -13.99 -4.49
N SER A 130 4.56 -14.79 -3.51
CA SER A 130 3.71 -15.81 -2.92
C SER A 130 3.34 -15.50 -1.49
N HIS A 131 2.11 -15.82 -1.12
CA HIS A 131 1.59 -15.81 0.25
C HIS A 131 1.62 -17.19 0.92
N GLY A 132 2.30 -18.17 0.33
CA GLY A 132 2.38 -19.54 0.88
C GLY A 132 0.99 -20.14 1.17
N GLY A 133 0.76 -20.52 2.43
CA GLY A 133 -0.54 -21.07 2.86
C GLY A 133 -1.69 -20.05 2.90
N PHE A 134 -1.40 -18.75 2.89
CA PHE A 134 -2.41 -17.68 2.96
C PHE A 134 -3.05 -17.40 1.60
N GLY A 135 -4.22 -16.75 1.63
CA GLY A 135 -4.95 -16.38 0.42
C GLY A 135 -4.19 -15.36 -0.44
N ALA A 136 -4.49 -15.36 -1.74
CA ALA A 136 -3.90 -14.40 -2.68
C ALA A 136 -4.63 -13.05 -2.65
N TYR A 137 -4.02 -12.07 -2.00
CA TYR A 137 -4.43 -10.66 -1.96
C TYR A 137 -3.17 -9.83 -1.68
N ALA A 138 -3.14 -8.55 -2.00
CA ALA A 138 -2.05 -7.69 -1.53
C ALA A 138 -2.35 -7.24 -0.10
N SER A 139 -1.39 -7.45 0.80
CA SER A 139 -1.43 -6.87 2.15
C SER A 139 -1.16 -5.37 2.11
N SER A 140 -1.37 -4.66 3.23
CA SER A 140 -1.01 -3.25 3.32
C SER A 140 0.48 -3.01 3.06
N THR A 141 1.34 -3.92 3.52
CA THR A 141 2.79 -3.82 3.27
C THR A 141 3.11 -4.03 1.80
N ASP A 142 2.43 -4.97 1.14
CA ASP A 142 2.60 -5.15 -0.31
C ASP A 142 2.14 -3.92 -1.07
N GLU A 143 1.01 -3.31 -0.69
CA GLU A 143 0.52 -2.10 -1.37
C GLU A 143 1.48 -0.91 -1.18
N ASP A 144 2.06 -0.75 0.00
CA ASP A 144 3.08 0.29 0.26
C ASP A 144 4.37 0.03 -0.56
N ASP A 145 4.85 -1.22 -0.61
CA ASP A 145 6.05 -1.58 -1.37
C ASP A 145 5.82 -1.47 -2.89
N GLU A 146 4.63 -1.83 -3.38
CA GLU A 146 4.24 -1.75 -4.78
C GLU A 146 4.00 -0.29 -5.24
N ALA A 147 3.62 0.62 -4.34
CA ALA A 147 3.36 2.03 -4.67
C ALA A 147 4.59 2.77 -5.22
N GLU A 148 5.80 2.32 -4.90
CA GLU A 148 7.06 2.88 -5.40
C GLU A 148 7.57 2.20 -6.68
N LEU A 149 6.89 1.14 -7.15
CA LEU A 149 7.32 0.36 -8.30
C LEU A 149 6.23 0.26 -9.35
N ASP A 150 6.37 1.04 -10.42
CA ASP A 150 5.46 0.94 -11.57
C ASP A 150 5.53 -0.45 -12.22
N GLY A 151 4.38 -1.12 -12.36
CA GLY A 151 4.33 -2.42 -13.01
C GLY A 151 3.10 -3.27 -12.73
N LEU A 152 3.15 -4.49 -13.27
CA LEU A 152 2.20 -5.55 -12.99
C LEU A 152 2.62 -6.33 -11.75
N HIS A 153 1.78 -6.31 -10.71
CA HIS A 153 2.01 -7.04 -9.48
C HIS A 153 1.05 -8.22 -9.37
N VAL A 154 1.57 -9.40 -9.04
CA VAL A 154 0.79 -10.63 -8.94
C VAL A 154 1.10 -11.34 -7.63
N VAL A 155 0.05 -11.64 -6.86
CA VAL A 155 0.15 -12.43 -5.63
C VAL A 155 -0.41 -13.82 -5.87
N VAL A 156 0.34 -14.85 -5.47
CA VAL A 156 -0.08 -16.26 -5.56
C VAL A 156 -0.17 -16.87 -4.17
N GLY A 157 -1.29 -17.50 -3.84
CA GLY A 157 -1.53 -18.04 -2.51
C GLY A 157 -2.21 -19.40 -2.53
N ASP A 158 -2.65 -19.82 -1.35
CA ASP A 158 -3.42 -21.04 -1.10
C ASP A 158 -2.66 -22.34 -1.42
N PHE A 159 -1.35 -22.39 -1.13
CA PHE A 159 -0.51 -23.56 -1.46
C PHE A 159 -0.86 -24.84 -0.68
N ASP A 160 -1.61 -24.75 0.43
CA ASP A 160 -2.15 -25.93 1.13
C ASP A 160 -3.53 -26.38 0.60
N ARG A 161 -4.10 -25.64 -0.36
CA ARG A 161 -5.42 -25.95 -0.95
C ARG A 161 -5.26 -26.66 -2.29
N ARG A 162 -6.36 -27.30 -2.72
CA ARG A 162 -6.42 -27.96 -4.04
C ARG A 162 -6.24 -26.98 -5.20
N ARG A 163 -6.67 -25.73 -5.04
CA ARG A 163 -6.58 -24.68 -6.06
C ARG A 163 -5.83 -23.50 -5.48
N LEU A 164 -4.88 -23.00 -6.26
CA LEU A 164 -4.13 -21.79 -5.93
C LEU A 164 -5.00 -20.54 -6.12
N GLY A 165 -4.81 -19.57 -5.24
CA GLY A 165 -5.33 -18.22 -5.36
C GLY A 165 -4.42 -17.37 -6.25
N TYR A 166 -5.02 -16.42 -6.96
CA TYR A 166 -4.30 -15.39 -7.73
C TYR A 166 -4.96 -14.04 -7.51
N SER A 167 -4.15 -13.03 -7.20
CA SER A 167 -4.50 -11.61 -7.25
C SER A 167 -3.55 -10.92 -8.21
N ALA A 168 -4.03 -9.91 -8.92
CA ALA A 168 -3.17 -9.12 -9.79
C ALA A 168 -3.68 -7.68 -9.90
N ALA A 169 -2.74 -6.73 -9.97
CA ALA A 169 -3.02 -5.31 -10.13
C ALA A 169 -1.91 -4.66 -10.96
N ILE A 170 -2.23 -3.52 -11.56
CA ILE A 170 -1.23 -2.64 -12.15
C ILE A 170 -1.06 -1.45 -11.23
N VAL A 171 0.17 -1.11 -10.87
CA VAL A 171 0.48 0.11 -10.13
C VAL A 171 1.25 1.05 -11.04
N VAL A 172 0.84 2.31 -11.09
CA VAL A 172 1.53 3.40 -11.82
C VAL A 172 1.42 4.66 -10.99
N ASP A 173 2.54 5.32 -10.70
CA ASP A 173 2.60 6.56 -9.90
C ASP A 173 1.90 6.41 -8.53
N GLY A 174 2.01 5.23 -7.91
CA GLY A 174 1.36 4.90 -6.64
C GLY A 174 -0.15 4.63 -6.72
N ILE A 175 -0.76 4.71 -7.92
CA ILE A 175 -2.18 4.41 -8.13
C ILE A 175 -2.35 2.93 -8.51
N ARG A 176 -3.16 2.22 -7.71
CA ARG A 176 -3.44 0.79 -7.90
C ARG A 176 -4.71 0.56 -8.71
N PHE A 177 -4.55 -0.02 -9.90
CA PHE A 177 -5.64 -0.46 -10.76
C PHE A 177 -5.89 -1.95 -10.58
N HIS A 178 -7.07 -2.31 -10.06
CA HIS A 178 -7.49 -3.71 -9.96
C HIS A 178 -8.12 -4.17 -11.28
N LEU A 179 -7.47 -5.12 -11.97
CA LEU A 179 -8.04 -5.79 -13.13
C LEU A 179 -8.33 -7.26 -12.82
N LYS A 180 -9.18 -7.89 -13.64
CA LYS A 180 -9.42 -9.33 -13.50
C LYS A 180 -8.13 -10.07 -13.84
N THR A 181 -7.74 -11.02 -13.00
CA THR A 181 -6.52 -11.84 -13.24
C THR A 181 -6.45 -12.42 -14.64
N GLY A 182 -7.58 -12.89 -15.21
CA GLY A 182 -7.62 -13.41 -16.58
C GLY A 182 -7.34 -12.39 -17.69
N GLN A 183 -7.27 -11.09 -17.39
CA GLN A 183 -6.82 -10.03 -18.31
C GLN A 183 -5.31 -9.82 -18.27
N LEU A 184 -4.63 -10.21 -17.18
CA LEU A 184 -3.22 -9.93 -16.95
C LEU A 184 -2.33 -11.18 -17.02
N ILE A 185 -2.86 -12.35 -16.64
CA ILE A 185 -2.08 -13.58 -16.54
C ILE A 185 -2.79 -14.76 -17.18
N GLU A 186 -2.01 -15.70 -17.71
CA GLU A 186 -2.48 -17.02 -18.08
C GLU A 186 -2.19 -18.03 -16.97
N ARG A 187 -3.20 -18.81 -16.58
CA ARG A 187 -3.04 -19.77 -15.47
C ARG A 187 -2.30 -21.03 -15.94
N PRO A 188 -1.24 -21.46 -15.23
CA PRO A 188 -0.49 -22.65 -15.60
C PRO A 188 -1.33 -23.91 -15.39
N ARG A 189 -1.26 -24.85 -16.34
CA ARG A 189 -1.89 -26.18 -16.20
C ARG A 189 -1.04 -27.16 -15.39
N ARG A 190 0.28 -26.99 -15.43
CA ARG A 190 1.28 -27.78 -14.71
C ARG A 190 2.35 -26.82 -14.20
N LEU A 191 2.87 -27.10 -13.01
CA LEU A 191 3.97 -26.32 -12.43
C LEU A 191 5.31 -26.92 -12.84
N VAL A 192 6.31 -26.07 -13.01
CA VAL A 192 7.68 -26.48 -13.36
C VAL A 192 8.54 -26.43 -12.12
N GLU A 193 9.30 -27.49 -11.82
CA GLU A 193 10.24 -27.44 -10.70
C GLU A 193 11.34 -26.40 -10.99
N PRO A 194 11.68 -25.54 -10.01
CA PRO A 194 12.65 -24.48 -10.23
C PRO A 194 14.06 -25.05 -10.39
N PRO A 195 14.93 -24.35 -11.12
CA PRO A 195 16.34 -24.69 -11.14
C PRO A 195 16.97 -24.42 -9.75
N ALA A 196 18.03 -25.17 -9.43
CA ALA A 196 18.62 -25.17 -8.08
C ALA A 196 19.28 -23.83 -7.69
N ASP A 197 19.73 -23.07 -8.68
CA ASP A 197 20.24 -21.70 -8.52
C ASP A 197 19.19 -20.73 -7.98
N TRP A 198 17.92 -20.84 -8.40
CA TRP A 198 16.84 -20.03 -7.83
C TRP A 198 16.65 -20.29 -6.34
N LEU A 199 16.70 -21.56 -5.92
CA LEU A 199 16.59 -21.93 -4.51
C LEU A 199 17.77 -21.42 -3.68
N ARG A 200 18.98 -21.34 -4.26
CA ARG A 200 20.18 -20.82 -3.59
C ARG A 200 20.09 -19.32 -3.26
N LYS A 201 19.24 -18.57 -3.96
CA LYS A 201 18.99 -17.14 -3.71
C LYS A 201 18.04 -16.89 -2.53
N VAL A 202 17.44 -17.94 -1.97
CA VAL A 202 16.50 -17.85 -0.86
C VAL A 202 17.22 -18.06 0.47
N LYS A 203 17.19 -17.06 1.33
CA LYS A 203 17.74 -17.12 2.68
C LYS A 203 16.61 -16.93 3.68
N LEU A 204 16.53 -17.77 4.70
CA LEU A 204 15.56 -17.56 5.78
C LEU A 204 15.90 -16.25 6.51
N ALA A 205 14.92 -15.38 6.63
CA ALA A 205 15.02 -14.23 7.51
C ALA A 205 15.20 -14.75 8.94
N PRO A 206 16.04 -14.09 9.76
CA PRO A 206 16.09 -14.42 11.18
C PRO A 206 14.67 -14.33 11.75
N PRO A 207 14.30 -15.21 12.70
CA PRO A 207 13.00 -15.11 13.35
C PRO A 207 12.84 -13.67 13.82
N PRO A 208 11.64 -13.08 13.69
CA PRO A 208 11.42 -11.70 14.09
C PRO A 208 12.03 -11.54 15.47
N ARG A 209 12.99 -10.61 15.61
CA ARG A 209 13.50 -10.25 16.94
C ARG A 209 12.25 -10.03 17.74
N ARG A 210 12.07 -10.79 18.83
CA ARG A 210 11.08 -10.43 19.83
C ARG A 210 11.39 -8.97 20.11
N SER A 211 10.56 -8.06 19.61
CA SER A 211 10.39 -6.80 20.30
C SER A 211 10.14 -7.24 21.75
N LYS A 212 10.65 -6.50 22.73
CA LYS A 212 10.15 -6.69 24.10
C LYS A 212 8.65 -6.39 24.03
N GLY A 213 7.89 -7.41 23.65
CA GLY A 213 6.48 -7.34 23.38
C GLY A 213 5.86 -7.01 24.71
N LYS A 214 5.00 -6.00 24.70
CA LYS A 214 4.08 -5.81 25.82
C LYS A 214 3.42 -7.18 26.06
N PRO A 215 3.36 -7.64 27.32
CA PRO A 215 2.90 -8.99 27.64
C PRO A 215 1.56 -9.29 26.97
N SER A 216 1.29 -10.56 26.67
CA SER A 216 -0.04 -10.93 26.17
C SER A 216 -1.12 -10.49 27.16
N ILE A 217 -2.36 -10.26 26.71
CA ILE A 217 -3.47 -9.90 27.61
C ILE A 217 -3.61 -10.93 28.75
N SER A 218 -3.35 -12.20 28.46
CA SER A 218 -3.32 -13.28 29.46
C SER A 218 -2.18 -13.12 30.47
N GLU A 219 -0.98 -12.72 30.05
CA GLU A 219 0.13 -12.41 30.96
C GLU A 219 -0.12 -11.12 31.76
N TYR A 220 -0.82 -10.14 31.19
CA TYR A 220 -1.25 -8.92 31.88
C TYR A 220 -2.25 -9.21 33.01
N VAL A 221 -3.19 -10.12 32.77
CA VAL A 221 -4.18 -10.55 33.77
C VAL A 221 -3.52 -11.43 34.85
N ALA A 222 -2.60 -12.31 34.46
CA ALA A 222 -1.89 -13.19 35.39
C ALA A 222 -0.90 -12.46 36.32
N ARG A 223 -0.30 -11.35 35.87
CA ARG A 223 0.71 -10.61 36.64
C ARG A 223 0.15 -9.69 37.73
N GLY A 224 -1.17 -9.50 37.76
CA GLY A 224 -1.79 -8.55 38.69
C GLY A 224 -1.44 -7.11 38.32
N PHE A 225 -2.45 -6.27 38.20
CA PHE A 225 -2.28 -4.86 37.87
C PHE A 225 -1.45 -4.16 38.97
N LYS A 226 -0.20 -3.78 38.67
CA LYS A 226 0.58 -2.83 39.47
C LYS A 226 0.64 -1.50 38.71
N PRO A 227 -0.18 -0.51 39.07
CA PRO A 227 -0.17 0.79 38.41
C PRO A 227 1.04 1.61 38.83
N SER A 228 2.17 1.33 38.20
CA SER A 228 3.33 2.22 38.18
C SER A 228 4.25 1.75 37.05
N ASP A 229 4.06 2.32 35.87
CA ASP A 229 5.08 2.57 34.84
C ASP A 229 4.38 3.38 33.73
N GLU A 230 4.35 4.70 33.95
CA GLU A 230 4.14 5.81 33.00
C GLU A 230 3.48 5.48 31.64
N ILE A 231 2.22 5.09 31.65
CA ILE A 231 1.32 5.42 30.54
C ILE A 231 0.87 6.85 30.80
N SER A 232 1.47 7.80 30.08
CA SER A 232 0.94 9.17 30.01
C SER A 232 -0.56 9.07 29.76
N LYS A 233 -1.37 9.60 30.69
CA LYS A 233 -2.83 9.61 30.52
C LYS A 233 -3.10 10.27 29.17
N PRO A 234 -3.86 9.64 28.26
CA PRO A 234 -4.18 10.26 26.99
C PRO A 234 -4.85 11.59 27.27
N SER A 235 -4.30 12.65 26.69
CA SER A 235 -4.81 13.99 26.78
C SER A 235 -6.14 14.10 26.04
N ARG A 236 -6.95 15.09 26.43
CA ARG A 236 -8.19 15.41 25.72
C ARG A 236 -7.95 15.66 24.22
N ARG A 237 -6.80 16.26 23.88
CA ARG A 237 -6.38 16.51 22.51
C ARG A 237 -6.15 15.22 21.71
N GLU A 238 -5.48 14.23 22.31
CA GLU A 238 -5.27 12.93 21.65
C GLU A 238 -6.59 12.19 21.40
N LEU A 239 -7.55 12.33 22.30
CA LEU A 239 -8.91 11.81 22.11
C LEU A 239 -9.64 12.53 20.96
N GLU A 240 -9.57 13.86 20.91
CA GLU A 240 -10.16 14.67 19.85
C GLU A 240 -9.55 14.36 18.48
N ASP A 241 -8.22 14.23 18.39
CA ASP A 241 -7.51 13.87 17.15
C ASP A 241 -7.90 12.46 16.66
N ALA A 242 -8.11 11.51 17.58
CA ALA A 242 -8.58 10.17 17.24
C ALA A 242 -10.02 10.17 16.72
N LEU A 243 -10.89 10.98 17.31
CA LEU A 243 -12.28 11.13 16.89
C LEU A 243 -12.40 11.82 15.52
N ASP A 244 -11.53 12.80 15.23
CA ASP A 244 -11.46 13.43 13.90
C ASP A 244 -11.03 12.44 12.82
N ARG A 245 -9.98 11.63 13.08
CA ARG A 245 -9.55 10.57 12.15
C ARG A 245 -10.67 9.55 11.90
N ALA A 246 -11.34 9.10 12.95
CA ALA A 246 -12.45 8.15 12.83
C ALA A 246 -13.64 8.78 12.07
N GLY A 247 -13.91 10.07 12.25
CA GLY A 247 -14.93 10.80 11.48
C GLY A 247 -14.61 10.90 9.99
N LYS A 248 -13.36 11.20 9.64
CA LYS A 248 -12.88 11.20 8.25
C LYS A 248 -13.00 9.81 7.61
N MET A 249 -12.62 8.77 8.34
CA MET A 249 -12.74 7.39 7.90
C MET A 249 -14.20 6.96 7.68
N ALA A 250 -15.10 7.30 8.63
CA ALA A 250 -16.53 7.04 8.47
C ALA A 250 -17.10 7.75 7.23
N THR A 251 -16.70 9.00 6.99
CA THR A 251 -17.13 9.78 5.81
C THR A 251 -16.65 9.13 4.50
N ALA A 252 -15.40 8.67 4.45
CA ALA A 252 -14.85 7.95 3.29
C ALA A 252 -15.61 6.65 3.00
N LEU A 253 -16.17 6.01 4.03
CA LEU A 253 -16.99 4.81 3.94
C LEU A 253 -18.49 5.10 3.69
N GLY A 254 -18.90 6.37 3.52
CA GLY A 254 -20.29 6.76 3.30
C GLY A 254 -21.16 6.82 4.56
N TYR A 255 -20.56 6.80 5.74
CA TYR A 255 -21.24 6.89 7.03
C TYR A 255 -21.01 8.24 7.71
N ARG A 256 -21.94 8.63 8.59
CA ARG A 256 -21.76 9.77 9.50
C ARG A 256 -21.58 9.23 10.91
N MET A 257 -20.45 9.56 11.54
CA MET A 257 -20.15 9.16 12.92
C MET A 257 -20.64 10.24 13.91
N SER A 258 -21.36 9.83 14.94
CA SER A 258 -21.74 10.67 16.08
C SER A 258 -21.29 10.03 17.38
N TYR A 259 -20.76 10.82 18.32
CA TYR A 259 -20.31 10.34 19.63
C TYR A 259 -20.72 11.31 20.75
N TRP A 260 -20.82 10.79 21.97
CA TRP A 260 -21.06 11.56 23.19
C TRP A 260 -20.11 11.09 24.28
N LEU A 261 -19.38 12.02 24.90
CA LEU A 261 -18.49 11.69 26.02
C LEU A 261 -19.29 11.78 27.32
N VAL A 262 -19.42 10.66 28.03
CA VAL A 262 -20.06 10.60 29.34
C VAL A 262 -18.98 10.62 30.41
N PRO A 263 -19.00 11.59 31.36
CA PRO A 263 -18.07 11.61 32.48
C PRO A 263 -18.22 10.35 33.33
N VAL A 264 -17.11 9.70 33.66
CA VAL A 264 -17.14 8.49 34.50
C VAL A 264 -17.41 8.83 35.98
N ASN A 265 -17.06 10.06 36.39
CA ASN A 265 -17.42 10.62 37.70
C ASN A 265 -18.14 11.97 37.46
N PRO A 266 -19.48 12.03 37.57
CA PRO A 266 -20.17 13.31 37.58
C PRO A 266 -19.77 14.13 38.82
N PRO A 267 -19.71 15.47 38.74
CA PRO A 267 -19.53 16.30 39.92
C PRO A 267 -20.67 16.00 40.92
N LEU A 268 -20.32 15.81 42.19
CA LEU A 268 -21.30 15.83 43.27
C LEU A 268 -22.01 17.18 43.21
N LEU A 269 -23.32 17.16 42.94
CA LEU A 269 -24.14 18.35 43.10
C LEU A 269 -24.06 18.75 44.59
N PRO A 270 -23.82 20.03 44.92
CA PRO A 270 -23.91 20.46 46.30
C PRO A 270 -25.32 20.19 46.80
N GLU A 271 -25.44 19.41 47.87
CA GLU A 271 -26.68 19.29 48.63
C GLU A 271 -27.11 20.69 49.01
N GLY A 272 -28.27 21.11 48.51
CA GLY A 272 -28.89 22.36 48.90
C GLY A 272 -29.10 22.34 50.41
N SER A 273 -28.54 23.33 51.09
CA SER A 273 -28.93 23.71 52.43
C SER A 273 -30.43 24.01 52.44
N ASP A 274 -31.18 23.16 53.14
CA ASP A 274 -32.44 23.54 53.76
C ASP A 274 -32.14 24.73 54.69
N ASP A 275 -32.70 25.89 54.36
CA ASP A 275 -32.98 26.95 55.32
C ASP A 275 -34.45 27.35 55.11
N GLY A 276 -35.25 27.03 56.12
CA GLY A 276 -36.55 27.64 56.38
C GLY A 276 -36.42 28.96 57.13
#